data_AF-A0AAJ0LIQ5-F1
#
_entry.id   AF-A0AAJ0LIQ5-F1
#
_cell.length_a   1.000
_cell.length_b   1.000
_cell.length_c   1.000
_cell.angle_alpha   90.00
_cell.angle_beta   90.00
_cell.angle_gamma   90.00
#
_symmetry.space_group_name_H-M   'P 1'
#
loop_
_entity.id
_entity.type
_entity.pdbx_description
1 polymer ?
#
loop_
_entity_poly.entity_id
_entity_poly.type
_entity_poly.pdbx_seq_one_letter_code
_entity_poly.pdbx_strand_id
1 'polypeptide(L)'
;MQVKNHVQFDRVVIATMGYLAEHFPRPVDLEFDKLGVVPGPAFKNSAGASDVQTEHFPKHLFACDCVRFLIAEGYVTGEVKYAWCASVCLTSKGLDLIKARLSSLTPDFYLA
;
A
#
# COMPACT_ATOMS: atom_id res chain seq x y z
N MET A 1 3.39 25.16 7.86
CA MET A 1 4.31 24.10 8.34
C MET A 1 4.74 23.29 7.12
N GLN A 2 6.01 23.34 6.69
CA GLN A 2 6.46 22.49 5.58
C GLN A 2 6.46 21.03 6.05
N VAL A 3 5.74 20.17 5.34
CA VAL A 3 5.73 18.73 5.61
C VAL A 3 7.10 18.18 5.24
N LYS A 4 7.94 17.94 6.25
CA LYS A 4 9.15 17.14 6.07
C LYS A 4 8.70 15.78 5.51
N ASN A 5 9.30 15.35 4.40
CA ASN A 5 9.03 14.08 3.71
C ASN A 5 7.80 14.00 2.78
N HIS A 6 7.26 15.13 2.29
CA HIS A 6 6.15 15.11 1.32
C HIS A 6 6.42 14.25 0.07
N VAL A 7 7.65 14.30 -0.48
CA VAL A 7 8.03 13.50 -1.66
C VAL A 7 7.97 12.00 -1.35
N GLN A 8 8.45 11.58 -0.18
CA GLN A 8 8.39 10.18 0.22
C GLN A 8 6.95 9.74 0.47
N PHE A 9 6.14 10.61 1.08
CA PHE A 9 4.71 10.36 1.30
C PHE A 9 3.98 10.16 -0.03
N ASP A 10 4.13 11.09 -0.97
CA ASP A 10 3.49 11.03 -2.28
C ASP A 10 3.89 9.75 -3.03
N ARG A 11 5.17 9.38 -2.98
CA ARG A 11 5.66 8.14 -3.59
C ARG A 11 4.99 6.90 -2.99
N VAL A 12 4.87 6.81 -1.67
CA VAL A 12 4.22 5.67 -1.01
C VAL A 12 2.73 5.61 -1.37
N VAL A 13 2.04 6.75 -1.34
CA VAL A 13 0.61 6.82 -1.63
C VAL A 13 0.33 6.46 -3.09
N ILE A 14 1.07 7.02 -4.04
CA ILE A 14 0.89 6.73 -5.47
C ILE A 14 1.14 5.24 -5.75
N ALA A 15 2.23 4.67 -5.22
CA ALA A 15 2.53 3.26 -5.40
C ALA A 15 1.45 2.35 -4.78
N THR A 16 0.99 2.68 -3.57
CA THR A 16 -0.06 1.92 -2.88
C THR A 16 -1.38 1.98 -3.66
N MET A 17 -1.85 3.19 -3.99
CA MET A 17 -3.12 3.38 -4.69
C MET A 17 -3.10 2.76 -6.09
N GLY A 18 -1.98 2.88 -6.81
CA GLY A 18 -1.80 2.24 -8.12
C GLY A 18 -1.86 0.72 -8.02
N TYR A 19 -1.13 0.13 -7.09
CA TYR A 19 -1.14 -1.32 -6.87
C TYR A 19 -2.54 -1.84 -6.50
N LEU A 20 -3.25 -1.13 -5.62
CA LEU A 20 -4.62 -1.51 -5.24
C LEU A 20 -5.59 -1.37 -6.42
N ALA A 21 -5.41 -0.37 -7.29
CA ALA A 21 -6.26 -0.18 -8.46
C ALA A 21 -6.12 -1.33 -9.46
N GLU A 22 -4.90 -1.84 -9.66
CA GLU A 22 -4.62 -3.00 -10.52
C GLU A 22 -5.24 -4.30 -9.99
N HIS A 23 -5.43 -4.41 -8.67
CA HIS A 23 -5.94 -5.62 -8.03
C HIS A 23 -7.41 -5.51 -7.61
N PHE A 24 -8.04 -4.35 -7.75
CA PHE A 24 -9.44 -4.13 -7.37
C PHE A 24 -10.39 -5.07 -8.15
N PRO A 25 -11.39 -5.71 -7.50
CA PRO A 25 -11.88 -5.48 -6.13
C PRO A 25 -11.24 -6.37 -5.05
N ARG A 26 -10.14 -7.06 -5.34
CA ARG A 26 -9.54 -8.03 -4.44
C ARG A 26 -8.70 -7.34 -3.33
N PRO A 27 -8.90 -7.68 -2.05
CA PRO A 27 -7.96 -7.29 -0.99
C PRO A 27 -6.58 -7.92 -1.19
N VAL A 28 -5.52 -7.14 -0.95
CA VAL A 28 -4.13 -7.58 -1.14
C VAL A 28 -3.27 -7.23 0.07
N ASP A 29 -2.23 -8.02 0.29
CA ASP A 29 -1.22 -7.73 1.29
C ASP A 29 -0.14 -6.81 0.69
N LEU A 30 0.22 -5.75 1.41
CA LEU A 30 1.21 -4.76 1.00
C LEU A 30 2.54 -5.05 1.70
N GLU A 31 3.46 -5.63 0.94
CA GLU A 31 4.87 -5.74 1.29
C GLU A 31 5.65 -4.63 0.57
N PHE A 32 6.10 -3.61 1.31
CA PHE A 32 6.59 -2.37 0.70
C PHE A 32 7.89 -2.50 -0.10
N ASP A 33 8.68 -3.53 0.19
CA ASP A 33 9.86 -3.91 -0.59
C ASP A 33 9.45 -4.55 -1.92
N LYS A 34 8.46 -5.44 -1.92
CA LYS A 34 7.87 -6.01 -3.15
C LYS A 34 7.19 -4.96 -4.01
N LEU A 35 6.64 -3.90 -3.41
CA LEU A 35 6.06 -2.75 -4.11
C LEU A 35 7.11 -1.77 -4.66
N GLY A 36 8.40 -1.96 -4.40
CA GLY A 36 9.46 -1.04 -4.82
C GLY A 36 9.44 0.33 -4.11
N VAL A 37 8.70 0.43 -3.01
CA VAL A 37 8.59 1.62 -2.17
C VAL A 37 9.77 1.69 -1.19
N VAL A 38 10.19 0.53 -0.70
CA VAL A 38 11.35 0.36 0.18
C VAL A 38 12.41 -0.49 -0.54
N PRO A 39 13.72 -0.20 -0.43
CA PRO A 39 14.76 -0.89 -1.20
C PRO A 39 15.06 -2.34 -0.77
N GLY A 40 14.50 -2.82 0.34
CA GLY A 40 14.74 -4.18 0.82
C GLY A 40 13.89 -4.50 2.05
N PRO A 41 13.99 -5.74 2.57
CA PRO A 41 13.04 -6.25 3.55
C PRO A 41 13.18 -5.58 4.92
N ALA A 42 12.09 -5.54 5.68
CA ALA A 42 12.06 -5.01 7.05
C ALA A 42 12.90 -5.83 8.03
N PHE A 43 13.01 -7.14 7.77
CA PHE A 43 13.70 -8.11 8.61
C PHE A 43 14.62 -8.98 7.78
N LYS A 44 15.71 -9.44 8.40
CA LYS A 44 16.59 -10.46 7.85
C LYS A 44 16.64 -11.63 8.83
N ASN A 45 16.50 -12.84 8.30
CA ASN A 45 16.65 -14.06 9.08
C ASN A 45 18.11 -14.18 9.55
N SER A 46 18.32 -14.15 10.87
CA SER A 46 19.58 -14.55 11.48
C SER A 46 19.54 -16.06 11.72
N ALA A 47 20.61 -16.77 11.36
CA ALA A 47 20.71 -18.24 11.29
C ALA A 47 20.50 -19.02 12.62
N GLY A 48 19.76 -18.49 13.58
CA GLY A 48 19.54 -19.09 14.91
C GLY A 48 18.38 -18.53 15.73
N ALA A 49 17.26 -18.11 15.11
CA ALA A 49 15.91 -18.01 15.72
C ALA A 49 15.31 -16.62 16.04
N SER A 50 15.81 -15.51 15.49
CA SER A 50 15.04 -14.27 15.49
C SER A 50 15.27 -13.41 14.25
N ASP A 51 14.17 -12.82 13.79
CA ASP A 51 14.17 -11.81 12.74
C ASP A 51 14.84 -10.54 13.27
N VAL A 52 15.93 -10.14 12.64
CA VAL A 52 16.65 -8.91 12.98
C VAL A 52 16.18 -7.79 12.07
N GLN A 53 15.82 -6.65 12.65
CA GLN A 53 15.46 -5.46 11.89
C GLN A 53 16.61 -5.04 10.99
N THR A 54 16.30 -4.72 9.73
CA THR A 54 17.28 -4.18 8.80
C THR A 54 17.36 -2.66 8.93
N GLU A 55 18.35 -2.06 8.26
CA GLU A 55 18.43 -0.60 8.09
C GLU A 55 17.23 0.01 7.34
N HIS A 56 16.40 -0.82 6.69
CA HIS A 56 15.20 -0.38 5.98
C HIS A 56 13.95 -0.37 6.86
N PHE A 57 14.01 -0.97 8.05
CA PHE A 57 12.88 -1.06 8.98
C PHE A 57 12.17 0.29 9.23
N PRO A 58 12.87 1.42 9.48
CA PRO A 58 12.22 2.72 9.63
C PRO A 58 11.42 3.18 8.40
N LYS A 59 11.83 2.77 7.19
CA LYS A 59 11.11 3.09 5.94
C LYS A 59 9.82 2.27 5.82
N HIS A 60 9.82 1.02 6.29
CA HIS A 60 8.59 0.22 6.40
C HIS A 60 7.61 0.83 7.39
N LEU A 61 8.09 1.31 8.54
CA LEU A 61 7.23 2.02 9.51
C LEU A 61 6.61 3.28 8.89
N PHE A 62 7.41 4.09 8.20
CA PHE A 62 6.89 5.26 7.49
C PHE A 62 5.84 4.90 6.44
N ALA A 63 6.05 3.83 5.69
CA ALA A 63 5.08 3.36 4.70
C ALA A 63 3.78 2.84 5.37
N CYS A 64 3.90 2.11 6.48
CA CYS A 64 2.75 1.74 7.33
C CYS A 64 1.98 2.98 7.80
N ASP A 65 2.66 4.04 8.23
CA ASP A 65 2.01 5.28 8.67
C ASP A 65 1.28 6.00 7.53
N CYS A 66 1.81 5.94 6.31
CA CYS A 66 1.10 6.43 5.12
C CYS A 66 -0.19 5.63 4.88
N VAL A 67 -0.14 4.30 5.01
CA VAL A 67 -1.35 3.46 4.88
C VAL A 67 -2.34 3.71 6.02
N ARG A 68 -1.87 3.90 7.26
CA ARG A 68 -2.72 4.31 8.40
C ARG A 68 -3.46 5.61 8.11
N PHE A 69 -2.77 6.58 7.52
CA PHE A 69 -3.39 7.83 7.09
C PHE A 69 -4.49 7.56 6.04
N LEU A 70 -4.21 6.75 5.01
CA LEU A 70 -5.22 6.41 3.99
C LEU A 70 -6.44 5.69 4.57
N ILE A 71 -6.25 4.82 5.57
CA ILE A 71 -7.34 4.14 6.29
C ILE A 71 -8.15 5.15 7.11
N ALA A 72 -7.48 6.02 7.87
CA ALA A 72 -8.13 7.02 8.71
C ALA A 72 -8.96 8.02 7.88
N GLU A 73 -8.46 8.38 6.70
CA GLU A 73 -9.17 9.21 5.73
C GLU A 73 -10.23 8.45 4.93
N GLY A 74 -10.34 7.13 5.10
CA GLY A 74 -11.34 6.29 4.44
C GLY A 74 -11.12 6.06 2.95
N TYR A 75 -9.90 6.23 2.44
CA TYR A 75 -9.56 5.91 1.04
C TYR A 75 -9.36 4.41 0.83
N VAL A 76 -8.91 3.70 1.86
CA VAL A 76 -8.70 2.25 1.82
C VAL A 76 -9.23 1.60 3.09
N THR A 77 -9.53 0.30 3.03
CA THR A 77 -9.69 -0.57 4.20
C THR A 77 -8.49 -1.49 4.33
N GLY A 78 -8.28 -2.08 5.50
CA GLY A 78 -7.22 -3.08 5.73
C GLY A 78 -6.69 -3.06 7.16
N GLU A 79 -5.66 -3.84 7.42
CA GLU A 79 -5.02 -3.92 8.74
C GLU A 79 -3.52 -3.59 8.64
N VAL A 80 -3.05 -2.62 9.42
CA VAL A 80 -1.62 -2.30 9.48
C VAL A 80 -0.94 -3.19 10.51
N LYS A 81 -0.06 -4.07 10.02
CA LYS A 81 0.80 -4.92 10.84
C LYS A 81 2.08 -4.18 11.20
N TYR A 82 3.02 -4.87 11.83
CA TYR A 82 4.21 -4.24 12.40
C TYR A 82 5.13 -3.57 11.36
N ALA A 83 5.26 -4.13 10.15
CA ALA A 83 6.09 -3.57 9.06
C ALA A 83 5.52 -3.79 7.64
N TRP A 84 4.24 -4.17 7.55
CA TRP A 84 3.50 -4.47 6.32
C TRP A 84 2.00 -4.24 6.57
N CYS A 85 1.16 -4.34 5.54
CA CYS A 85 -0.30 -4.19 5.71
C CYS A 85 -1.04 -5.36 5.10
N ALA A 86 -2.04 -5.88 5.81
CA ALA A 86 -2.81 -7.06 5.43
C ALA A 86 -4.17 -6.67 4.86
N SER A 87 -4.64 -7.41 3.86
CA SER A 87 -6.00 -7.32 3.32
C SER A 87 -6.44 -5.89 2.96
N VAL A 88 -5.54 -5.13 2.34
CA VAL A 88 -5.78 -3.75 1.97
C VAL A 88 -6.60 -3.69 0.68
N CYS A 89 -7.65 -2.86 0.65
CA CYS A 89 -8.52 -2.70 -0.52
C CYS A 89 -9.00 -1.24 -0.66
N LEU A 90 -9.31 -0.81 -1.89
CA LEU A 90 -9.88 0.52 -2.14
C LEU A 90 -11.32 0.60 -1.63
N THR A 91 -11.67 1.74 -1.05
CA THR A 91 -13.07 2.10 -0.78
C THR A 91 -13.68 2.82 -1.98
N SER A 92 -14.98 3.13 -1.94
CA SER A 92 -15.60 4.04 -2.92
C SER A 92 -14.88 5.38 -3.01
N LYS A 93 -14.55 6.00 -1.86
CA LYS A 93 -13.80 7.26 -1.79
C LYS A 93 -12.39 7.11 -2.40
N GLY A 94 -11.74 5.96 -2.20
CA GLY A 94 -10.45 5.65 -2.82
C GLY A 94 -10.52 5.57 -4.34
N LEU A 95 -11.57 4.92 -4.87
CA LEU A 95 -11.81 4.80 -6.31
C LEU A 95 -12.09 6.16 -6.96
N ASP A 96 -12.86 7.02 -6.28
CA ASP A 96 -13.15 8.38 -6.74
C ASP A 96 -11.87 9.22 -6.86
N LEU A 97 -10.92 9.05 -5.90
CA LEU A 97 -9.65 9.78 -5.88
C LEU A 97 -8.77 9.44 -7.10
N ILE A 98 -8.66 8.15 -7.45
CA ILE A 98 -7.82 7.69 -8.57
C ILE A 98 -8.47 7.94 -9.94
N LYS A 99 -9.73 8.42 -9.98
CA LYS A 99 -10.51 8.61 -11.21
C LYS A 99 -10.40 7.42 -12.17
N ALA A 100 -10.23 6.22 -11.62
CA ALA A 100 -9.93 5.06 -12.43
C ALA A 100 -11.15 4.79 -13.30
N ARG A 101 -10.99 4.91 -14.62
CA ARG A 101 -11.79 4.11 -15.54
C ARG A 101 -11.40 2.67 -15.25
N LEU A 102 -12.18 2.03 -14.39
CA LEU A 102 -11.99 0.63 -14.01
C LEU A 102 -12.19 -0.21 -15.27
N SER A 103 -11.10 -0.51 -15.96
CA SER A 103 -11.08 -1.46 -17.08
C SER A 103 -11.50 -2.87 -16.64
N SER A 104 -11.50 -3.15 -15.33
CA SER A 104 -12.05 -4.37 -14.74
C SER A 104 -13.59 -4.36 -14.60
N LEU A 105 -14.25 -3.22 -14.82
CA LEU A 105 -15.71 -3.08 -14.80
C LEU A 105 -16.34 -2.98 -16.18
N THR A 106 -15.59 -3.13 -17.28
CA THR A 106 -16.22 -3.26 -18.60
C THR A 106 -16.99 -4.58 -18.66
N PRO A 107 -18.32 -4.55 -18.82
CA PRO A 107 -19.05 -5.76 -19.09
C PRO A 107 -18.77 -6.14 -20.55
N ASP A 108 -17.94 -7.15 -20.77
CA ASP A 108 -17.82 -7.83 -22.09
C ASP A 108 -19.14 -8.51 -22.53
N PHE A 109 -20.23 -8.36 -21.75
CA PHE A 109 -21.54 -8.98 -21.98
C PHE A 109 -22.58 -8.11 -22.70
N TYR A 110 -22.24 -6.90 -23.17
CA TYR A 110 -23.16 -6.05 -23.95
C TYR A 110 -22.68 -5.76 -25.38
N LEU A 111 -22.23 -6.78 -26.09
CA LEU A 111 -22.25 -6.80 -27.56
C LEU A 111 -22.99 -8.07 -28.01
N ALA A 112 -24.32 -7.97 -28.00
CA ALA A 112 -25.23 -8.79 -28.79
C ALA A 112 -25.77 -7.93 -29.94
#